data_AF-A0A176J600-F1
#
_entry.id   AF-A0A176J600-F1
#
_cell.length_a   1.000
_cell.length_b   1.000
_cell.length_c   1.000
_cell.angle_alpha   90.00
_cell.angle_beta   90.00
_cell.angle_gamma   90.00
#
_symmetry.space_group_name_H-M   'P 1'
#
loop_
_entity.id
_entity.type
_entity.pdbx_description
1 polymer ?
#
loop_
_entity_poly.entity_id
_entity_poly.type
_entity_poly.pdbx_seq_one_letter_code
_entity_poly.pdbx_strand_id
1 'polypeptide(L)'
;MNRMKPIYAGLLIALLTVVMSGCMNEGDLKRPLDQYLKESYGIKSEDYHFLTWDNNWFEGIEHQTAIEIEKPYVTTVYISMERDTYKVESERVYPELVKGAFINQHPEVLTLSEKMIDQYGFLKKSPTGYHEMKDNFYYYLNVNVGENIKNKLAEDFKKTQKIQTEQLLPAYMKSSENTDEEPDSIRVNFAFYYNTQNRSDAIPSAENLVKDYEKGGVLPQGLYSIGVKTINSSDGGYSVGVDSRNSTVMFRVDSNGAFQDVRVLLPEI
;
A
#
# COMPACT_ATOMS: atom_id res chain seq x y z
N MET A 1 44.04 50.89 -4.99
CA MET A 1 42.93 50.03 -5.45
C MET A 1 43.07 48.69 -4.75
N ASN A 2 42.24 48.46 -3.72
CA ASN A 2 42.35 47.34 -2.78
C ASN A 2 42.23 45.97 -3.48
N ARG A 3 43.31 45.17 -3.44
CA ARG A 3 43.29 43.74 -3.78
C ARG A 3 42.66 42.92 -2.65
N MET A 4 41.39 43.17 -2.34
CA MET A 4 40.55 42.30 -1.53
C MET A 4 39.46 41.74 -2.44
N LYS A 5 39.76 40.72 -3.26
CA LYS A 5 38.74 40.13 -4.16
C LYS A 5 38.74 38.60 -4.29
N PRO A 6 39.84 37.83 -4.14
CA PRO A 6 39.74 36.37 -4.30
C PRO A 6 39.40 35.62 -3.00
N ILE A 7 39.82 36.11 -1.83
CA ILE A 7 39.63 35.40 -0.54
C ILE A 7 38.18 35.48 -0.06
N TYR A 8 37.55 36.67 -0.15
CA TYR A 8 36.13 36.83 0.21
C TYR A 8 35.20 36.10 -0.75
N ALA A 9 35.54 36.04 -2.04
CA ALA A 9 34.78 35.26 -3.02
C ALA A 9 34.89 33.75 -2.72
N GLY A 10 36.07 33.25 -2.37
CA GLY A 10 36.26 31.85 -1.95
C GLY A 10 35.50 31.50 -0.66
N LEU A 11 35.49 32.40 0.33
CA LEU A 11 34.71 32.23 1.56
C LEU A 11 33.19 32.28 1.32
N LEU A 12 32.72 33.14 0.41
CA LEU A 12 31.30 33.22 0.05
C LEU A 12 30.85 31.97 -0.72
N ILE A 13 31.69 31.45 -1.62
CA ILE A 13 31.43 30.21 -2.36
C ILE A 13 31.44 29.01 -1.41
N ALA A 14 32.39 28.96 -0.47
CA ALA A 14 32.43 27.92 0.56
C ALA A 14 31.20 27.97 1.49
N LEU A 15 30.77 29.16 1.92
CA LEU A 15 29.52 29.34 2.67
C LEU A 15 28.30 28.94 1.84
N LEU A 16 28.24 29.31 0.56
CA LEU A 16 27.17 28.92 -0.35
C LEU A 16 27.14 27.41 -0.57
N THR A 17 28.28 26.72 -0.65
CA THR A 17 28.30 25.25 -0.73
C THR A 17 27.91 24.58 0.59
N VAL A 18 28.21 25.18 1.75
CA VAL A 18 27.77 24.66 3.06
C VAL A 18 26.27 24.91 3.30
N VAL A 19 25.73 26.02 2.82
CA VAL A 19 24.29 26.33 2.91
C VAL A 19 23.48 25.60 1.82
N MET A 20 24.07 25.28 0.67
CA MET A 20 23.45 24.47 -0.39
C MET A 20 23.75 22.98 -0.29
N SER A 21 24.49 22.52 0.72
CA SER A 21 24.66 21.09 1.03
C SER A 21 23.65 20.60 2.06
N GLY A 22 22.41 21.08 1.97
CA GLY A 22 21.22 20.40 2.50
C GLY A 22 20.96 19.04 1.82
N CYS A 23 22.02 18.35 1.39
CA CYS A 23 22.00 16.96 1.00
C CYS A 23 21.82 16.15 2.29
N MET A 24 20.59 16.00 2.74
CA MET A 24 20.27 14.96 3.70
C MET A 24 20.66 13.61 3.11
N ASN A 25 21.26 12.76 3.92
CA ASN A 25 21.59 11.38 3.55
C ASN A 25 20.56 10.43 4.15
N GLU A 26 20.49 9.20 3.65
CA GLU A 26 19.66 8.11 4.18
C GLU A 26 19.70 8.02 5.72
N GLY A 27 20.88 8.27 6.32
CA GLY A 27 21.09 8.28 7.76
C GLY A 27 20.23 9.27 8.56
N ASP A 28 19.77 10.36 7.93
CA ASP A 28 18.94 11.37 8.59
C ASP A 28 17.51 10.86 8.82
N LEU A 29 16.96 10.08 7.89
CA LEU A 29 15.66 9.42 8.01
C LEU A 29 15.72 8.10 8.78
N LYS A 30 16.87 7.42 8.73
CA LYS A 30 17.03 6.10 9.35
C LYS A 30 16.71 6.10 10.84
N ARG A 31 17.30 7.02 11.61
CA ARG A 31 17.15 7.02 13.08
C ARG A 31 15.72 7.36 13.55
N PRO A 32 15.06 8.41 13.02
CA PRO A 32 13.65 8.67 13.32
C PRO A 32 12.76 7.46 12.99
N LEU A 33 12.99 6.84 11.84
CA LEU A 33 12.20 5.69 11.42
C LEU A 33 12.46 4.44 12.27
N ASP A 34 13.71 4.16 12.61
CA ASP A 34 14.12 3.08 13.53
C ASP A 34 13.38 3.22 14.87
N GLN A 35 13.36 4.43 15.42
CA GLN A 35 12.69 4.73 16.68
C GLN A 35 11.19 4.50 16.54
N TYR A 36 10.57 5.07 15.50
CA TYR A 36 9.13 4.97 15.27
C TYR A 36 8.67 3.51 15.10
N LEU A 37 9.33 2.73 14.25
CA LEU A 37 8.97 1.34 13.98
C LEU A 37 9.16 0.44 15.20
N LYS A 38 10.24 0.67 15.96
CA LYS A 38 10.48 -0.06 17.21
C LYS A 38 9.45 0.29 18.29
N GLU A 39 9.16 1.57 18.47
CA GLU A 39 8.23 2.03 19.50
C GLU A 39 6.77 1.69 19.16
N SER A 40 6.37 1.77 17.90
CA SER A 40 4.97 1.57 17.48
C SER A 40 4.66 0.10 17.17
N TYR A 41 5.63 -0.65 16.64
CA TYR A 41 5.40 -1.99 16.09
C TYR A 41 6.37 -3.05 16.61
N GLY A 42 7.43 -2.67 17.32
CA GLY A 42 8.46 -3.61 17.79
C GLY A 42 9.39 -4.12 16.67
N ILE A 43 9.30 -3.54 15.47
CA ILE A 43 10.16 -3.87 14.32
C ILE A 43 11.54 -3.29 14.57
N LYS A 44 12.59 -4.08 14.34
CA LYS A 44 13.97 -3.66 14.57
C LYS A 44 14.62 -3.16 13.28
N SER A 45 15.67 -2.39 13.44
CA SER A 45 16.47 -1.82 12.35
C SER A 45 17.05 -2.86 11.39
N GLU A 46 17.31 -4.08 11.86
CA GLU A 46 17.80 -5.19 11.05
C GLU A 46 16.68 -5.97 10.32
N ASP A 47 15.42 -5.66 10.59
CA ASP A 47 14.25 -6.36 10.03
C ASP A 47 13.65 -5.60 8.82
N TYR A 48 14.24 -4.49 8.40
CA TYR A 48 13.80 -3.73 7.23
C TYR A 48 14.97 -3.01 6.53
N HIS A 49 14.78 -2.63 5.27
CA HIS A 49 15.68 -1.76 4.53
C HIS A 49 14.92 -0.73 3.69
N PHE A 50 15.59 0.34 3.29
CA PHE A 50 15.00 1.37 2.43
C PHE A 50 14.96 0.90 0.97
N LEU A 51 13.79 1.01 0.34
CA LEU A 51 13.63 0.88 -1.12
C LEU A 51 13.86 2.22 -1.81
N THR A 52 13.30 3.29 -1.24
CA THR A 52 13.51 4.67 -1.66
C THR A 52 13.48 5.60 -0.45
N TRP A 53 14.30 6.63 -0.51
CA TRP A 53 14.38 7.69 0.49
C TRP A 53 14.47 9.00 -0.27
N ASP A 54 13.31 9.62 -0.54
CA ASP A 54 13.32 10.89 -1.24
C ASP A 54 13.51 12.04 -0.25
N ASN A 55 14.28 13.03 -0.67
CA ASN A 55 14.43 14.30 0.01
C ASN A 55 13.96 15.39 -0.96
N ASN A 56 12.64 15.58 -1.03
CA ASN A 56 12.00 16.63 -1.83
C ASN A 56 12.14 18.02 -1.18
N TRP A 57 13.35 18.32 -0.70
CA TRP A 57 13.76 19.57 -0.07
C TRP A 57 13.34 20.79 -0.90
N PHE A 58 13.58 20.73 -2.21
CA PHE A 58 13.30 21.82 -3.15
C PHE A 58 11.82 22.03 -3.47
N GLU A 59 10.95 21.06 -3.20
CA GLU A 59 9.52 21.15 -3.53
C GLU A 59 8.64 21.61 -2.37
N GLY A 60 9.20 21.83 -1.17
CA GLY A 60 8.41 22.30 -0.03
C GLY A 60 7.55 21.22 0.65
N ILE A 61 7.65 19.96 0.23
CA ILE A 61 6.82 18.83 0.70
C ILE A 61 7.49 17.96 1.80
N GLU A 62 6.68 17.08 2.40
CA GLU A 62 7.04 16.06 3.39
C GLU A 62 8.12 15.09 2.88
N HIS A 63 8.85 14.43 3.79
CA HIS A 63 9.76 13.34 3.43
C HIS A 63 8.96 12.10 3.10
N GLN A 64 9.18 11.55 1.91
CA GLN A 64 8.48 10.36 1.41
C GLN A 64 9.46 9.22 1.26
N THR A 65 9.20 8.11 1.94
CA THR A 65 10.07 6.94 1.89
C THR A 65 9.26 5.67 1.74
N ALA A 66 9.83 4.69 1.03
CA ALA A 66 9.35 3.34 1.07
C ALA A 66 10.42 2.41 1.64
N ILE A 67 9.98 1.49 2.49
CA ILE A 67 10.81 0.45 3.08
C ILE A 67 10.26 -0.92 2.71
N GLU A 68 11.13 -1.91 2.69
CA GLU A 68 10.76 -3.32 2.73
C GLU A 68 11.03 -3.83 4.15
N ILE A 69 9.99 -4.32 4.82
CA ILE A 69 10.08 -5.07 6.07
C ILE A 69 10.23 -6.53 5.68
N GLU A 70 11.28 -7.19 6.15
CA GLU A 70 11.58 -8.59 5.85
C GLU A 70 11.01 -9.55 6.91
N LYS A 71 10.81 -9.05 8.15
CA LYS A 71 10.32 -9.84 9.29
C LYS A 71 9.28 -9.09 10.11
N PRO A 72 8.31 -9.80 10.72
CA PRO A 72 8.07 -11.24 10.58
C PRO A 72 7.42 -11.64 9.24
N TYR A 73 6.96 -10.66 8.47
CA TYR A 73 6.33 -10.86 7.17
C TYR A 73 6.95 -9.91 6.16
N VAL A 74 7.30 -10.43 4.98
CA VAL A 74 7.76 -9.59 3.87
C VAL A 74 6.63 -8.67 3.44
N THR A 75 6.84 -7.36 3.52
CA THR A 75 5.93 -6.35 2.98
C THR A 75 6.65 -5.05 2.68
N THR A 76 6.09 -4.25 1.79
CA THR A 76 6.59 -2.90 1.51
C THR A 76 5.65 -1.87 2.12
N VAL A 77 6.23 -0.83 2.73
CA VAL A 77 5.47 0.23 3.40
C VAL A 77 5.93 1.58 2.87
N TYR A 78 4.96 2.45 2.63
CA TYR A 78 5.19 3.85 2.35
C TYR A 78 4.92 4.67 3.61
N ILE A 79 5.83 5.59 3.93
CA ILE A 79 5.78 6.43 5.14
C ILE A 79 6.06 7.87 4.74
N SER A 80 5.19 8.77 5.21
CA SER A 80 5.38 10.22 5.13
C SER A 80 5.79 10.77 6.48
N MET A 81 6.83 11.60 6.49
CA MET A 81 7.36 12.25 7.69
C MET A 81 7.40 13.76 7.50
N GLU A 82 7.01 14.48 8.55
CA GLU A 82 7.13 15.93 8.62
C GLU A 82 8.60 16.32 8.44
N ARG A 83 8.81 17.38 7.68
CA ARG A 83 10.11 17.80 7.15
C ARG A 83 11.16 18.07 8.22
N ASP A 84 10.81 18.86 9.23
CA ASP A 84 11.79 19.42 10.17
C ASP A 84 11.91 18.58 11.45
N THR A 85 10.81 17.96 11.86
CA THR A 85 10.70 17.17 13.10
C THR A 85 10.87 15.68 12.86
N TYR A 86 10.79 15.21 11.61
CA TYR A 86 10.79 13.80 11.22
C TYR A 86 9.68 12.99 11.88
N LYS A 87 8.61 13.67 12.33
CA LYS A 87 7.45 13.01 12.91
C LYS A 87 6.67 12.32 11.79
N VAL A 88 6.35 11.04 11.97
CA VAL A 88 5.49 10.32 11.03
C VAL A 88 4.10 10.97 11.00
N GLU A 89 3.66 11.37 9.81
CA GLU A 89 2.37 12.03 9.58
C GLU A 89 1.33 11.07 8.99
N SER A 90 1.78 10.23 8.06
CA SER A 90 0.93 9.24 7.41
C SER A 90 1.71 7.96 7.16
N GLU A 91 1.06 6.85 7.46
CA GLU A 91 1.66 5.53 7.38
C GLU A 91 0.60 4.47 7.16
N ARG A 92 1.01 3.35 6.57
CA ARG A 92 0.18 2.15 6.45
C ARG A 92 0.88 0.90 6.98
N VAL A 93 1.77 1.02 7.96
CA VAL A 93 2.59 -0.10 8.46
C VAL A 93 1.71 -1.27 8.89
N TYR A 94 0.73 -1.05 9.79
CA TYR A 94 -0.09 -2.17 10.28
C TYR A 94 -0.94 -2.84 9.18
N PRO A 95 -1.69 -2.11 8.33
CA PRO A 95 -2.37 -2.72 7.18
C PRO A 95 -1.44 -3.50 6.25
N GLU A 96 -0.23 -2.99 5.98
CA GLU A 96 0.76 -3.70 5.15
C GLU A 96 1.33 -4.95 5.86
N LEU A 97 1.50 -4.93 7.18
CA LEU A 97 1.85 -6.14 7.95
C LEU A 97 0.75 -7.20 7.85
N VAL A 98 -0.52 -6.81 7.92
CA VAL A 98 -1.65 -7.74 7.70
C VAL A 98 -1.62 -8.28 6.27
N LYS A 99 -1.32 -7.44 5.27
CA LYS A 99 -1.13 -7.88 3.87
C LYS A 99 0.02 -8.90 3.76
N GLY A 100 1.18 -8.62 4.34
CA GLY A 100 2.33 -9.54 4.35
C GLY A 100 2.00 -10.88 5.02
N ALA A 101 1.29 -10.83 6.16
CA ALA A 101 0.81 -12.04 6.85
C ALA A 101 -0.19 -12.82 6.00
N PHE A 102 -1.11 -12.14 5.30
CA PHE A 102 -2.09 -12.75 4.42
C PHE A 102 -1.42 -13.45 3.22
N ILE A 103 -0.47 -12.79 2.57
CA ILE A 103 0.33 -13.35 1.48
C ILE A 103 1.08 -14.60 1.94
N ASN A 104 1.70 -14.53 3.13
CA ASN A 104 2.47 -15.64 3.69
C ASN A 104 1.60 -16.85 4.05
N GLN A 105 0.36 -16.62 4.53
CA GLN A 105 -0.52 -17.66 5.04
C GLN A 105 -1.47 -18.25 3.97
N HIS A 106 -1.78 -17.48 2.90
CA HIS A 106 -2.76 -17.86 1.87
C HIS A 106 -2.16 -17.79 0.44
N PRO A 107 -1.06 -18.51 0.14
CA PRO A 107 -0.40 -18.47 -1.18
C PRO A 107 -1.30 -18.95 -2.34
N GLU A 108 -2.28 -19.80 -2.07
CA GLU A 108 -3.28 -20.27 -3.03
C GLU A 108 -4.16 -19.14 -3.58
N VAL A 109 -4.45 -18.12 -2.75
CA VAL A 109 -5.19 -16.93 -3.19
C VAL A 109 -4.39 -16.18 -4.25
N LEU A 110 -3.09 -15.99 -4.01
CA LEU A 110 -2.18 -15.30 -4.93
C LEU A 110 -2.03 -16.06 -6.25
N THR A 111 -1.91 -17.39 -6.16
CA THR A 111 -1.84 -18.26 -7.34
C THR A 111 -3.09 -18.13 -8.21
N LEU A 112 -4.28 -18.02 -7.59
CA LEU A 112 -5.51 -17.76 -8.34
C LEU A 112 -5.55 -16.34 -8.92
N SER A 113 -5.16 -15.33 -8.14
CA SER A 113 -5.09 -13.95 -8.60
C SER A 113 -4.17 -13.78 -9.82
N GLU A 114 -2.99 -14.41 -9.83
CA GLU A 114 -2.05 -14.39 -10.95
C GLU A 114 -2.64 -15.05 -12.21
N LYS A 115 -3.30 -16.20 -12.06
CA LYS A 115 -4.03 -16.83 -13.17
C LYS A 115 -5.11 -15.93 -13.73
N MET A 116 -5.84 -15.20 -12.87
CA MET A 116 -6.86 -14.25 -13.29
C MET A 116 -6.24 -13.04 -14.00
N ILE A 117 -5.08 -12.54 -13.55
CA ILE A 117 -4.33 -11.49 -14.25
C ILE A 117 -4.02 -11.90 -15.68
N ASP A 118 -3.50 -13.12 -15.88
CA ASP A 118 -3.20 -13.63 -17.22
C ASP A 118 -4.47 -13.91 -18.04
N GLN A 119 -5.46 -14.57 -17.46
CA GLN A 119 -6.71 -14.96 -18.14
C GLN A 119 -7.49 -13.76 -18.65
N TYR A 120 -7.62 -12.72 -17.83
CA TYR A 120 -8.38 -11.52 -18.16
C TYR A 120 -7.52 -10.44 -18.82
N GLY A 121 -6.21 -10.64 -18.92
CA GLY A 121 -5.29 -9.65 -19.50
C GLY A 121 -5.27 -8.34 -18.69
N PHE A 122 -5.29 -8.45 -17.36
CA PHE A 122 -5.01 -7.32 -16.48
C PHE A 122 -3.52 -6.94 -16.57
N LEU A 123 -3.18 -5.74 -16.11
CA LEU A 123 -1.78 -5.35 -15.97
C LEU A 123 -1.04 -6.33 -15.05
N LYS A 124 0.27 -6.50 -15.28
CA LYS A 124 1.14 -7.28 -14.38
C LYS A 124 1.84 -6.42 -13.33
N LYS A 125 1.85 -5.11 -13.55
CA LYS A 125 2.41 -4.08 -12.66
C LYS A 125 1.37 -2.98 -12.50
N SER A 126 1.37 -2.34 -11.34
CA SER A 126 0.57 -1.15 -11.13
C SER A 126 0.95 -0.06 -12.13
N PRO A 127 -0.03 0.71 -12.61
CA PRO A 127 0.27 1.94 -13.33
C PRO A 127 0.69 3.08 -12.38
N THR A 128 0.50 2.96 -11.07
CA THR A 128 0.68 4.10 -10.14
C THR A 128 2.10 4.23 -9.57
N GLY A 129 2.61 5.47 -9.51
CA GLY A 129 3.91 5.77 -8.89
C GLY A 129 4.00 5.33 -7.42
N TYR A 130 2.90 5.41 -6.67
CA TYR A 130 2.83 4.89 -5.29
C TYR A 130 3.19 3.40 -5.19
N HIS A 131 2.68 2.58 -6.11
CA HIS A 131 2.98 1.16 -6.12
C HIS A 131 4.35 0.86 -6.75
N GLU A 132 4.81 1.67 -7.70
CA GLU A 132 6.16 1.59 -8.23
C GLU A 132 7.22 1.82 -7.17
N MET A 133 7.05 2.83 -6.31
CA MET A 133 7.93 3.08 -5.14
C MET A 133 8.00 1.89 -4.17
N LYS A 134 6.95 1.07 -4.15
CA LYS A 134 6.82 -0.14 -3.33
C LYS A 134 7.22 -1.43 -4.06
N ASP A 135 7.99 -1.29 -5.15
CA ASP A 135 8.41 -2.36 -6.09
C ASP A 135 7.24 -3.23 -6.61
N ASN A 136 6.06 -2.63 -6.75
CA ASN A 136 4.84 -3.31 -7.17
C ASN A 136 4.45 -4.55 -6.32
N PHE A 137 4.95 -4.65 -5.08
CA PHE A 137 4.74 -5.79 -4.20
C PHE A 137 3.24 -6.11 -4.04
N TYR A 138 2.79 -7.19 -4.68
CA TYR A 138 1.38 -7.58 -4.80
C TYR A 138 0.45 -6.38 -4.96
N TYR A 139 0.72 -5.51 -5.94
CA TYR A 139 0.06 -4.21 -6.07
C TYR A 139 -1.47 -4.30 -6.14
N TYR A 140 -2.00 -5.40 -6.68
CA TYR A 140 -3.43 -5.64 -6.78
C TYR A 140 -4.07 -5.99 -5.43
N LEU A 141 -3.30 -6.28 -4.38
CA LEU A 141 -3.81 -6.67 -3.06
C LEU A 141 -3.53 -5.56 -2.05
N ASN A 142 -4.56 -5.11 -1.33
CA ASN A 142 -4.45 -4.13 -0.27
C ASN A 142 -5.36 -4.49 0.90
N VAL A 143 -4.91 -4.25 2.12
CA VAL A 143 -5.74 -4.44 3.32
C VAL A 143 -6.15 -3.07 3.86
N ASN A 144 -7.42 -2.94 4.19
CA ASN A 144 -7.94 -1.82 4.96
C ASN A 144 -8.21 -2.31 6.38
N VAL A 145 -7.71 -1.56 7.36
CA VAL A 145 -7.95 -1.79 8.78
C VAL A 145 -8.65 -0.57 9.33
N GLY A 146 -9.80 -0.77 9.96
CA GLY A 146 -10.58 0.31 10.53
C GLY A 146 -9.81 1.11 11.59
N GLU A 147 -9.96 2.43 11.57
CA GLU A 147 -9.20 3.35 12.44
C GLU A 147 -9.43 3.08 13.93
N ASN A 148 -10.63 2.63 14.33
CA ASN A 148 -10.94 2.38 15.74
C ASN A 148 -10.20 1.16 16.30
N ILE A 149 -9.86 0.20 15.44
CA ILE A 149 -9.23 -1.07 15.85
C ILE A 149 -7.72 -1.07 15.61
N LYS A 150 -7.22 -0.23 14.70
CA LYS A 150 -5.82 -0.20 14.24
C LYS A 150 -4.81 -0.13 15.40
N ASN A 151 -4.97 0.81 16.33
CA ASN A 151 -4.02 1.02 17.43
C ASN A 151 -3.96 -0.18 18.39
N LYS A 152 -5.12 -0.78 18.71
CA LYS A 152 -5.17 -1.97 19.56
C LYS A 152 -4.43 -3.13 18.90
N LEU A 153 -4.70 -3.34 17.62
CA LEU A 153 -4.10 -4.43 16.85
C LEU A 153 -2.59 -4.24 16.66
N ALA A 154 -2.12 -3.01 16.45
CA ALA A 154 -0.70 -2.68 16.42
C ALA A 154 0.00 -2.98 17.75
N GLU A 155 -0.62 -2.64 18.88
CA GLU A 155 -0.08 -2.96 20.21
C GLU A 155 -0.04 -4.47 20.51
N ASP A 156 -1.06 -5.21 20.06
CA ASP A 156 -1.08 -6.67 20.18
C ASP A 156 -0.01 -7.32 19.30
N PHE A 157 0.18 -6.81 18.08
CA PHE A 157 1.28 -7.21 17.21
C PHE A 157 2.64 -6.90 17.84
N LYS A 158 2.84 -5.69 18.36
CA LYS A 158 4.11 -5.29 18.98
C LYS A 158 4.56 -6.27 20.07
N LYS A 159 3.62 -6.78 20.88
CA LYS A 159 3.88 -7.75 21.95
C LYS A 159 4.14 -9.18 21.43
N THR A 160 3.45 -9.58 20.37
CA THR A 160 3.42 -10.98 19.91
C THR A 160 4.32 -11.25 18.71
N GLN A 161 4.62 -10.21 17.93
CA GLN A 161 5.25 -10.23 16.61
C GLN A 161 4.60 -11.22 15.65
N LYS A 162 3.28 -11.40 15.76
CA LYS A 162 2.51 -12.40 14.99
C LYS A 162 1.13 -11.86 14.61
N ILE A 163 0.71 -12.18 13.39
CA ILE A 163 -0.63 -11.94 12.87
C ILE A 163 -1.17 -13.30 12.40
N GLN A 164 -2.23 -13.80 13.04
CA GLN A 164 -2.91 -15.04 12.64
C GLN A 164 -4.17 -14.67 11.85
N THR A 165 -4.08 -14.67 10.53
CA THR A 165 -5.16 -14.15 9.67
C THR A 165 -6.46 -14.96 9.77
N GLU A 166 -6.36 -16.28 10.00
CA GLU A 166 -7.52 -17.16 10.24
C GLU A 166 -8.35 -16.77 11.46
N GLN A 167 -7.73 -16.13 12.46
CA GLN A 167 -8.43 -15.63 13.66
C GLN A 167 -8.79 -14.16 13.50
N LEU A 168 -7.86 -13.39 12.93
CA LEU A 168 -7.98 -11.94 12.81
C LEU A 168 -9.10 -11.54 11.85
N LEU A 169 -9.16 -12.11 10.64
CA LEU A 169 -10.13 -11.70 9.63
C LEU A 169 -11.58 -11.97 10.08
N PRO A 170 -11.93 -13.16 10.60
CA PRO A 170 -13.30 -13.41 11.08
C PRO A 170 -13.70 -12.54 12.27
N ALA A 171 -12.76 -12.18 13.15
CA ALA A 171 -13.05 -11.32 14.31
C ALA A 171 -13.51 -9.91 13.90
N TYR A 172 -13.12 -9.45 12.71
CA TYR A 172 -13.37 -8.11 12.20
C TYR A 172 -14.05 -8.10 10.82
N MET A 173 -14.82 -9.16 10.48
CA MET A 173 -15.52 -9.28 9.19
C MET A 173 -16.90 -8.59 9.14
N LYS A 174 -17.22 -7.73 10.12
CA LYS A 174 -18.49 -7.00 10.11
C LYS A 174 -18.47 -6.01 8.96
N SER A 175 -19.59 -5.90 8.24
CA SER A 175 -19.79 -4.82 7.29
C SER A 175 -20.85 -3.88 7.84
N SER A 176 -20.53 -2.60 7.87
CA SER A 176 -21.45 -1.49 7.96
C SER A 176 -22.38 -1.52 6.77
N GLU A 177 -23.68 -1.63 7.01
CA GLU A 177 -24.63 -1.68 5.90
C GLU A 177 -24.73 -0.37 5.12
N ASN A 178 -24.19 0.74 5.65
CA ASN A 178 -24.53 2.09 5.24
C ASN A 178 -23.33 3.03 5.03
N THR A 179 -22.09 2.54 5.11
CA THR A 179 -20.89 3.38 4.92
C THR A 179 -19.78 2.64 4.17
N ASP A 180 -19.10 3.33 3.27
CA ASP A 180 -17.87 2.82 2.62
C ASP A 180 -16.73 2.66 3.63
N GLU A 181 -16.81 3.43 4.72
CA GLU A 181 -15.92 3.36 5.87
C GLU A 181 -16.37 2.25 6.82
N GLU A 182 -15.42 1.36 7.12
CA GLU A 182 -15.61 0.22 8.01
C GLU A 182 -14.68 0.39 9.22
N PRO A 183 -14.99 1.33 10.13
CA PRO A 183 -14.04 1.82 11.14
C PRO A 183 -13.66 0.74 12.18
N ASP A 184 -14.45 -0.33 12.27
CA ASP A 184 -14.25 -1.46 13.18
C ASP A 184 -13.95 -2.78 12.45
N SER A 185 -13.54 -2.73 11.18
CA SER A 185 -13.41 -3.96 10.36
C SER A 185 -12.06 -4.09 9.67
N ILE A 186 -11.76 -5.29 9.22
CA ILE A 186 -10.61 -5.57 8.35
C ILE A 186 -11.15 -6.09 7.02
N ARG A 187 -10.83 -5.37 5.94
CA ARG A 187 -11.24 -5.72 4.58
C ARG A 187 -10.03 -6.00 3.72
N VAL A 188 -10.00 -7.18 3.10
CA VAL A 188 -8.99 -7.55 2.09
C VAL A 188 -9.52 -7.15 0.72
N ASN A 189 -8.81 -6.25 0.03
CA ASN A 189 -9.25 -5.66 -1.23
C ASN A 189 -8.34 -6.11 -2.36
N PHE A 190 -8.94 -6.61 -3.44
CA PHE A 190 -8.28 -6.88 -4.69
C PHE A 190 -8.65 -5.79 -5.70
N ALA A 191 -7.67 -5.12 -6.29
CA ALA A 191 -7.85 -4.06 -7.28
C ALA A 191 -7.04 -4.40 -8.55
N PHE A 192 -7.74 -4.93 -9.56
CA PHE A 192 -7.15 -5.27 -10.84
C PHE A 192 -7.27 -4.11 -11.81
N TYR A 193 -6.22 -3.86 -12.58
CA TYR A 193 -6.17 -2.75 -13.54
C TYR A 193 -6.25 -3.30 -14.96
N TYR A 194 -7.19 -2.78 -15.73
CA TYR A 194 -7.43 -3.18 -17.11
C TYR A 194 -7.13 -2.02 -18.06
N ASN A 195 -6.12 -2.16 -18.92
CA ASN A 195 -5.82 -1.14 -19.92
C ASN A 195 -6.82 -1.24 -21.08
N THR A 196 -7.60 -0.18 -21.27
CA THR A 196 -8.60 -0.06 -22.34
C THR A 196 -8.04 0.55 -23.63
N GLN A 197 -6.77 1.00 -23.63
CA GLN A 197 -6.15 1.56 -24.82
C GLN A 197 -6.11 0.53 -25.95
N ASN A 198 -6.61 0.90 -27.13
CA ASN A 198 -6.61 0.08 -28.35
C ASN A 198 -7.31 -1.29 -28.20
N ARG A 199 -8.16 -1.44 -27.17
CA ARG A 199 -8.92 -2.65 -26.88
C ARG A 199 -10.40 -2.41 -27.15
N SER A 200 -11.00 -3.33 -27.89
CA SER A 200 -12.44 -3.35 -28.21
C SER A 200 -13.17 -4.49 -27.50
N ASP A 201 -12.46 -5.30 -26.71
CA ASP A 201 -13.04 -6.39 -25.95
C ASP A 201 -13.81 -5.90 -24.72
N ALA A 202 -14.74 -6.74 -24.27
CA ALA A 202 -15.54 -6.45 -23.09
C ALA A 202 -14.63 -6.43 -21.85
N ILE A 203 -14.78 -5.40 -21.03
CA ILE A 203 -14.04 -5.26 -19.77
C ILE A 203 -14.54 -6.35 -18.80
N PRO A 204 -13.64 -7.10 -18.15
CA PRO A 204 -14.03 -8.03 -17.10
C PRO A 204 -14.77 -7.31 -15.97
N SER A 205 -15.91 -7.83 -15.53
CA SER A 205 -16.63 -7.28 -14.37
C SER A 205 -16.13 -7.91 -13.06
N ALA A 206 -16.10 -7.13 -11.98
CA ALA A 206 -15.77 -7.63 -10.65
C ALA A 206 -16.66 -8.80 -10.21
N GLU A 207 -17.92 -8.86 -10.64
CA GLU A 207 -18.82 -10.00 -10.39
C GLU A 207 -18.33 -11.30 -11.01
N ASN A 208 -17.73 -11.26 -12.21
CA ASN A 208 -17.13 -12.44 -12.83
C ASN A 208 -15.92 -12.92 -12.03
N LEU A 209 -15.11 -11.98 -11.55
CA LEU A 209 -13.96 -12.30 -10.72
C LEU A 209 -14.40 -12.91 -9.37
N VAL A 210 -15.47 -12.40 -8.74
CA VAL A 210 -16.05 -13.00 -7.53
C VAL A 210 -16.43 -14.46 -7.76
N LYS A 211 -17.09 -14.78 -8.89
CA LYS A 211 -17.43 -16.16 -9.24
C LYS A 211 -16.19 -17.06 -9.43
N ASP A 212 -15.11 -16.51 -9.97
CA ASP A 212 -13.85 -17.27 -10.10
C ASP A 212 -13.21 -17.56 -8.74
N TYR A 213 -13.23 -16.60 -7.81
CA TYR A 213 -12.80 -16.84 -6.42
C TYR A 213 -13.69 -17.83 -5.70
N GLU A 214 -15.01 -17.72 -5.86
CA GLU A 214 -16.00 -18.65 -5.29
C GLU A 214 -15.77 -20.08 -5.81
N LYS A 215 -15.62 -20.24 -7.13
CA LYS A 215 -15.30 -21.54 -7.75
C LYS A 215 -13.93 -22.08 -7.32
N GLY A 216 -12.97 -21.19 -7.09
CA GLY A 216 -11.63 -21.55 -6.62
C GLY A 216 -11.63 -22.04 -5.17
N GLY A 217 -12.54 -21.55 -4.33
CA GLY A 217 -12.65 -21.95 -2.92
C GLY A 217 -11.40 -21.62 -2.10
N VAL A 218 -10.66 -20.57 -2.49
CA VAL A 218 -9.34 -20.22 -1.92
C VAL A 218 -9.41 -19.14 -0.84
N LEU A 219 -10.47 -18.32 -0.81
CA LEU A 219 -10.55 -17.24 0.16
C LEU A 219 -10.91 -17.80 1.55
N PRO A 220 -10.14 -17.46 2.60
CA PRO A 220 -10.51 -17.84 3.96
C PRO A 220 -11.73 -17.04 4.43
N GLN A 221 -12.23 -17.36 5.62
CA GLN A 221 -13.34 -16.61 6.23
C GLN A 221 -12.92 -15.14 6.48
N GLY A 222 -13.74 -14.19 6.07
CA GLY A 222 -13.40 -12.76 6.17
C GLY A 222 -14.32 -11.82 5.37
N LEU A 223 -13.96 -10.53 5.37
CA LEU A 223 -14.60 -9.48 4.57
C LEU A 223 -13.68 -9.08 3.40
N TYR A 224 -14.23 -9.08 2.20
CA TYR A 224 -13.48 -8.91 0.96
C TYR A 224 -14.10 -7.87 0.05
N SER A 225 -13.27 -7.25 -0.79
CA SER A 225 -13.75 -6.57 -1.98
C SER A 225 -12.90 -6.93 -3.19
N ILE A 226 -13.52 -7.01 -4.36
CA ILE A 226 -12.83 -7.17 -5.64
C ILE A 226 -13.26 -6.04 -6.55
N GLY A 227 -12.30 -5.29 -7.05
CA GLY A 227 -12.47 -4.16 -7.94
C GLY A 227 -11.74 -4.38 -9.27
N VAL A 228 -12.38 -3.98 -10.36
CA VAL A 228 -11.76 -3.80 -11.67
C VAL A 228 -11.76 -2.31 -11.98
N LYS A 229 -10.55 -1.76 -12.13
CA LYS A 229 -10.30 -0.36 -12.50
C LYS A 229 -9.83 -0.32 -13.94
N THR A 230 -10.50 0.45 -14.78
CA THR A 230 -10.01 0.72 -16.12
C THR A 230 -8.94 1.81 -16.06
N ILE A 231 -7.99 1.71 -16.97
CA ILE A 231 -7.09 2.81 -17.28
C ILE A 231 -7.08 3.02 -18.78
N ASN A 232 -6.81 4.26 -19.17
CA ASN A 232 -6.36 4.55 -20.53
C ASN A 232 -4.92 5.05 -20.41
N SER A 233 -3.98 4.19 -20.77
CA SER A 233 -2.55 4.52 -20.76
C SER A 233 -1.98 4.29 -22.14
N SER A 234 -1.35 5.34 -22.69
CA SER A 234 -0.42 5.29 -23.82
C SER A 234 1.00 5.50 -23.29
N ASP A 235 2.03 5.01 -23.99
CA ASP A 235 3.44 5.14 -23.56
C ASP A 235 3.77 6.54 -23.01
N GLY A 236 4.06 6.61 -21.71
CA GLY A 236 4.50 7.81 -21.00
C GLY A 236 3.45 8.56 -20.17
N GLY A 237 2.19 8.12 -20.12
CA GLY A 237 1.17 8.70 -19.24
C GLY A 237 -0.05 7.81 -19.02
N TYR A 238 -0.68 7.93 -17.87
CA TYR A 238 -1.95 7.27 -17.58
C TYR A 238 -2.90 8.26 -16.89
N SER A 239 -4.18 8.17 -17.23
CA SER A 239 -5.25 8.77 -16.42
C SER A 239 -5.99 7.62 -15.75
N VAL A 240 -5.87 7.53 -14.42
CA VAL A 240 -6.84 6.80 -13.59
C VAL A 240 -7.95 7.80 -13.30
N GLY A 241 -9.12 7.56 -13.86
CA GLY A 241 -10.29 8.40 -13.65
C GLY A 241 -11.51 7.57 -13.26
N VAL A 242 -12.61 8.25 -12.96
CA VAL A 242 -13.91 7.62 -12.80
C VAL A 242 -14.38 7.16 -14.16
N ASP A 243 -14.29 5.86 -14.40
CA ASP A 243 -14.88 5.21 -15.56
C ASP A 243 -16.15 4.52 -15.10
N SER A 244 -17.26 4.76 -15.79
CA SER A 244 -18.53 4.08 -15.49
C SER A 244 -18.45 2.56 -15.67
N ARG A 245 -17.39 2.08 -16.33
CA ARG A 245 -17.07 0.66 -16.53
C ARG A 245 -16.24 0.08 -15.38
N ASN A 246 -15.78 0.90 -14.44
CA ASN A 246 -15.23 0.42 -13.18
C ASN A 246 -16.30 -0.37 -12.44
N SER A 247 -15.90 -1.45 -11.78
CA SER A 247 -16.82 -2.26 -10.99
C SER A 247 -16.13 -2.72 -9.73
N THR A 248 -16.85 -2.70 -8.61
CA THR A 248 -16.37 -3.24 -7.34
C THR A 248 -17.48 -4.05 -6.71
N VAL A 249 -17.13 -5.22 -6.19
CA VAL A 249 -18.05 -6.08 -5.44
C VAL A 249 -17.47 -6.32 -4.06
N MET A 250 -18.24 -6.07 -3.02
CA MET A 250 -17.93 -6.40 -1.63
C MET A 250 -18.75 -7.61 -1.21
N PHE A 251 -18.16 -8.49 -0.40
CA PHE A 251 -18.80 -9.71 0.07
C PHE A 251 -18.09 -10.25 1.32
N ARG A 252 -18.75 -11.16 2.02
CA ARG A 252 -18.18 -11.92 3.13
C ARG A 252 -18.01 -13.38 2.71
N VAL A 253 -16.99 -14.03 3.22
CA VAL A 253 -16.83 -15.49 3.14
C VAL A 253 -17.04 -16.04 4.53
N ASP A 254 -17.94 -17.02 4.69
CA ASP A 254 -18.22 -17.65 5.97
C ASP A 254 -17.25 -18.80 6.30
N SER A 255 -17.45 -19.45 7.45
CA SER A 255 -16.60 -20.57 7.89
C SER A 255 -16.68 -21.82 7.00
N ASN A 256 -17.68 -21.93 6.13
CA ASN A 256 -17.83 -23.01 5.17
C ASN A 256 -17.29 -22.64 3.77
N GLY A 257 -16.71 -21.44 3.63
CA GLY A 257 -16.26 -20.92 2.33
C GLY A 257 -17.40 -20.37 1.47
N ALA A 258 -18.62 -20.22 1.99
CA ALA A 258 -19.74 -19.69 1.23
C ALA A 258 -19.73 -18.16 1.21
N PHE A 259 -20.04 -17.60 0.04
CA PHE A 259 -20.06 -16.15 -0.18
C PHE A 259 -21.42 -15.58 0.27
N GLN A 260 -21.38 -14.52 1.05
CA GLN A 260 -22.55 -13.88 1.68
C GLN A 260 -22.51 -12.37 1.47
N ASP A 261 -23.68 -11.73 1.57
CA ASP A 261 -23.87 -10.27 1.45
C ASP A 261 -23.14 -9.65 0.26
N VAL A 262 -23.23 -10.32 -0.89
CA VAL A 262 -22.62 -9.83 -2.13
C VAL A 262 -23.31 -8.53 -2.54
N ARG A 263 -22.53 -7.45 -2.57
CA ARG A 263 -23.00 -6.09 -2.87
C ARG A 263 -22.11 -5.47 -3.94
N VAL A 264 -22.72 -4.98 -5.02
CA VAL A 264 -22.03 -4.15 -6.01
C VAL A 264 -21.92 -2.74 -5.44
N LEU A 265 -20.68 -2.23 -5.32
CA LEU A 265 -20.43 -0.86 -4.91
C LEU A 265 -20.49 0.06 -6.13
N LEU A 266 -21.00 1.27 -5.92
CA LEU A 266 -20.94 2.30 -6.96
C LEU A 266 -19.47 2.63 -7.25
N PRO A 267 -19.12 2.95 -8.51
CA PRO A 267 -17.79 3.47 -8.82
C PRO A 267 -17.49 4.67 -7.93
N GLU A 268 -16.35 4.66 -7.23
CA GLU A 268 -15.85 5.83 -6.49
C GLU A 268 -15.76 7.01 -7.47
N ILE A 269 -16.50 8.10 -7.19
CA ILE A 269 -16.58 9.36 -7.99
C ILE A 269 -15.43 10.28 -7.61
#